data_AF-A0A7C8I5U9-F1
#
_entry.id   AF-A0A7C8I5U9-F1
#
_cell.length_a   1.000
_cell.length_b   1.000
_cell.length_c   1.000
_cell.angle_alpha   90.00
_cell.angle_beta   90.00
_cell.angle_gamma   90.00
#
_symmetry.space_group_name_H-M   'P 1'
#
loop_
_entity.id
_entity.type
_entity.pdbx_description
1 polymer ?
#
loop_
_entity_poly.entity_id
_entity_poly.type
_entity_poly.pdbx_seq_one_letter_code
_entity_poly.pdbx_strand_id
1 'polypeptide(L)'
;MTPEIPAITPELYTLDPTPHVPNSKLPVILYRVAVNGFSYDEILELMERNGYKKGGQWKEHKTAHFHSNVHECYAVISSSTLYSLGKSPIDPDVNNQGRKNGITLNDKATGR
;
A
#
# COMPACT_ATOMS: atom_id res chain seq x y z
N MET A 1 21.09 -8.83 -15.13
CA MET A 1 21.50 -7.41 -14.96
C MET A 1 20.40 -6.79 -14.12
N THR A 2 20.66 -6.44 -12.85
CA THR A 2 19.58 -5.91 -11.99
C THR A 2 19.09 -4.58 -12.57
N PRO A 3 17.78 -4.38 -12.80
CA PRO A 3 17.28 -3.12 -13.30
C PRO A 3 17.68 -1.99 -12.35
N GLU A 4 18.07 -0.85 -12.91
CA GLU A 4 18.33 0.35 -12.11
C GLU A 4 17.01 0.82 -11.48
N ILE A 5 16.98 1.01 -10.17
CA ILE A 5 15.80 1.53 -9.49
C ILE A 5 15.72 3.03 -9.79
N PRO A 6 14.66 3.52 -10.47
CA PRO A 6 14.53 4.94 -10.73
C PRO A 6 14.46 5.71 -9.41
N ALA A 7 15.09 6.89 -9.37
CA ALA A 7 14.96 7.81 -8.24
C ALA A 7 13.52 8.36 -8.19
N ILE A 8 12.65 7.64 -7.48
CA ILE A 8 11.23 7.99 -7.31
C ILE A 8 11.06 8.71 -5.98
N THR A 9 10.41 9.88 -6.03
CA THR A 9 9.93 10.55 -4.81
C THR A 9 8.62 9.87 -4.36
N PRO A 10 8.56 9.28 -3.16
CA PRO A 10 7.34 8.63 -2.69
C PRO A 10 6.26 9.64 -2.33
N GLU A 11 5.01 9.26 -2.57
CA GLU A 11 3.85 9.90 -1.95
C GLU A 11 3.73 9.40 -0.50
N LEU A 12 3.50 10.33 0.45
CA LEU A 12 3.38 10.03 1.88
C LEU A 12 1.99 10.43 2.37
N TYR A 13 1.30 9.50 3.02
CA TYR A 13 -0.03 9.72 3.57
C TYR A 13 -0.07 9.37 5.06
N THR A 14 -0.20 10.40 5.90
CA THR A 14 -0.42 10.21 7.34
C THR A 14 -1.90 10.00 7.61
N LEU A 15 -2.22 9.02 8.46
CA LEU A 15 -3.58 8.64 8.80
C LEU A 15 -3.80 8.84 10.30
N ASP A 16 -4.80 9.63 10.64
CA ASP A 16 -5.18 9.83 12.03
C ASP A 16 -5.82 8.55 12.61
N PRO A 17 -5.65 8.27 13.91
CA PRO A 17 -6.39 7.22 14.59
C PRO A 17 -7.90 7.40 14.46
N THR A 18 -8.61 6.31 14.27
CA THR A 18 -10.07 6.23 14.40
C THR A 18 -10.44 5.43 15.66
N PRO A 19 -11.72 5.45 16.10
CA PRO A 19 -12.16 4.63 17.23
C PRO A 19 -11.86 3.12 17.10
N HIS A 20 -11.83 2.60 15.87
CA HIS A 20 -11.63 1.16 15.61
C HIS A 20 -10.31 0.81 14.95
N VAL A 21 -9.57 1.79 14.42
CA VAL A 21 -8.27 1.59 13.77
C VAL A 21 -7.28 2.59 14.35
N PRO A 22 -6.32 2.15 15.18
CA PRO A 22 -5.40 3.09 15.82
C PRO A 22 -4.50 3.82 14.83
N ASN A 23 -4.29 3.24 13.64
CA ASN A 23 -3.34 3.68 12.61
C ASN A 23 -1.89 3.82 13.10
N SER A 24 -0.96 3.77 12.16
CA SER A 24 0.46 3.95 12.47
C SER A 24 0.80 5.43 12.58
N LYS A 25 1.77 5.77 13.44
CA LYS A 25 2.41 7.10 13.43
C LYS A 25 3.31 7.32 12.20
N LEU A 26 3.68 6.23 11.52
CA LEU A 26 4.43 6.27 10.27
C LEU A 26 3.46 6.42 9.10
N PRO A 27 3.83 7.18 8.05
CA PRO A 27 2.97 7.36 6.88
C PRO A 27 2.84 6.06 6.08
N VAL A 28 1.72 5.93 5.38
CA VAL A 28 1.63 5.04 4.21
C VAL A 28 2.54 5.61 3.13
N ILE A 29 3.37 4.76 2.55
CA ILE A 29 4.34 5.13 1.51
C ILE A 29 3.88 4.51 0.19
N LEU A 30 3.75 5.34 -0.84
CA LEU A 30 3.37 4.89 -2.18
C LEU A 30 4.42 5.31 -3.19
N TYR A 31 5.07 4.33 -3.81
CA TYR A 31 5.98 4.54 -4.93
C TYR A 31 5.26 4.25 -6.24
N ARG A 32 4.97 5.30 -7.00
CA ARG A 32 4.41 5.16 -8.35
C ARG A 32 5.45 4.55 -9.28
N VAL A 33 4.99 3.65 -10.16
CA VAL A 33 5.78 3.06 -11.25
C VAL A 33 7.10 2.37 -10.84
N ALA A 34 7.26 2.04 -9.55
CA ALA A 34 8.51 1.52 -9.00
C ALA A 34 8.98 0.18 -9.59
N VAL A 35 8.02 -0.63 -10.04
CA VAL A 35 8.26 -1.96 -10.61
C VAL A 35 7.91 -2.03 -12.09
N ASN A 36 7.80 -0.88 -12.75
CA ASN A 36 7.46 -0.80 -14.17
C ASN A 36 8.51 -1.52 -15.03
N GLY A 37 8.07 -2.49 -15.84
CA GLY A 37 8.96 -3.28 -16.70
C GLY A 37 9.71 -4.41 -15.99
N PHE A 38 9.51 -4.61 -14.68
CA PHE A 38 10.09 -5.73 -13.96
C PHE A 38 9.26 -7.00 -14.22
N SER A 39 9.95 -8.13 -14.38
CA SER A 39 9.32 -9.45 -14.29
C SER A 39 8.88 -9.75 -12.86
N TYR A 40 8.01 -10.75 -12.70
CA TYR A 40 7.54 -11.16 -11.38
C TYR A 40 8.70 -11.57 -10.45
N ASP A 41 9.68 -12.30 -10.97
CA ASP A 41 10.83 -12.76 -10.18
C ASP A 41 11.72 -11.58 -9.76
N GLU A 42 11.93 -10.60 -10.65
CA GLU A 42 12.67 -9.37 -10.32
C GLU A 42 11.97 -8.52 -9.24
N ILE A 43 10.62 -8.50 -9.23
CA ILE A 43 9.85 -7.84 -8.17
C ILE A 43 10.04 -8.56 -6.84
N LEU A 44 9.95 -9.88 -6.83
CA LEU A 44 10.17 -10.66 -5.61
C LEU A 44 11.60 -10.46 -5.07
N GLU A 45 12.61 -10.55 -5.93
CA GLU A 45 14.00 -10.29 -5.57
C GLU A 45 14.17 -8.87 -5.00
N LEU A 46 13.54 -7.87 -5.61
CA LEU A 46 13.56 -6.48 -5.13
C LEU A 46 12.91 -6.36 -3.74
N MET A 47 11.80 -7.03 -3.48
CA MET A 47 11.15 -7.00 -2.17
C MET A 47 11.99 -7.70 -1.11
N GLU A 48 12.53 -8.89 -1.42
CA GLU A 48 13.32 -9.70 -0.49
C GLU A 48 14.65 -9.03 -0.12
N ARG A 49 15.37 -8.43 -1.08
CA ARG A 49 16.59 -7.67 -0.77
C ARG A 49 16.35 -6.45 0.12
N ASN A 50 15.12 -5.95 0.18
CA ASN A 50 14.70 -4.85 1.07
C ASN A 50 14.04 -5.37 2.37
N GLY A 51 14.17 -6.66 2.68
CA GLY A 51 13.75 -7.25 3.94
C GLY A 51 12.28 -7.68 4.01
N TYR A 52 11.51 -7.55 2.92
CA TYR A 52 10.15 -8.05 2.85
C TYR A 52 10.14 -9.54 2.54
N LYS A 53 9.34 -10.31 3.28
CA LYS A 53 9.14 -11.73 2.99
C LYS A 53 7.94 -11.91 2.07
N LYS A 54 8.02 -12.82 1.10
CA LYS A 54 6.88 -13.17 0.25
C LYS A 54 5.75 -13.75 1.10
N GLY A 55 4.66 -12.99 1.25
CA GLY A 55 3.44 -13.45 1.92
C GLY A 55 2.49 -14.22 1.00
N GLY A 56 2.42 -13.85 -0.28
CA GLY A 56 1.51 -14.44 -1.25
C GLY A 56 1.24 -13.53 -2.44
N GLN A 57 0.30 -13.94 -3.28
CA GLN A 57 -0.21 -13.18 -4.42
C GLN A 57 -1.73 -13.27 -4.42
N TRP A 58 -2.40 -12.13 -4.52
CA TRP A 58 -3.85 -12.04 -4.46
C TRP A 58 -4.38 -11.24 -5.65
N LYS A 59 -5.66 -11.46 -5.98
CA LYS A 59 -6.41 -10.59 -6.90
C LYS A 59 -7.01 -9.45 -6.09
N GLU A 60 -8.28 -9.59 -5.73
CA GLU A 60 -9.02 -8.62 -4.92
C GLU A 60 -9.23 -9.19 -3.52
N HIS A 61 -9.09 -8.34 -2.50
CA HIS A 61 -9.46 -8.64 -1.13
C HIS A 61 -10.39 -7.55 -0.59
N LYS A 62 -11.67 -7.89 -0.37
CA LYS A 62 -12.72 -6.92 0.01
C LYS A 62 -12.92 -6.79 1.51
N THR A 63 -12.44 -7.74 2.28
CA THR A 63 -12.65 -7.76 3.73
C THR A 63 -11.66 -6.82 4.39
N ALA A 64 -12.17 -5.75 5.00
CA ALA A 64 -11.35 -4.86 5.81
C ALA A 64 -10.77 -5.63 7.00
N HIS A 65 -9.46 -5.49 7.22
CA HIS A 65 -8.75 -6.11 8.33
C HIS A 65 -7.62 -5.18 8.80
N PHE A 66 -7.07 -5.49 9.98
CA PHE A 66 -6.04 -4.70 10.63
C PHE A 66 -4.96 -5.62 11.21
N HIS A 67 -3.71 -5.18 11.10
CA HIS A 67 -2.54 -5.85 11.67
C HIS A 67 -1.93 -4.98 12.77
N SER A 68 -1.78 -5.54 13.96
CA SER A 68 -1.23 -4.82 15.12
C SER A 68 0.30 -4.89 15.24
N ASN A 69 0.93 -5.83 14.53
CA ASN A 69 2.34 -6.19 14.71
C ASN A 69 3.11 -6.38 13.39
N VAL A 70 2.49 -6.09 12.24
CA VAL A 70 3.08 -6.31 10.91
C VAL A 70 2.81 -5.10 10.01
N HIS A 71 3.82 -4.72 9.23
CA HIS A 71 3.66 -3.82 8.08
C HIS A 71 3.54 -4.64 6.81
N GLU A 72 2.46 -4.43 6.05
CA GLU A 72 2.27 -5.05 4.74
C GLU A 72 2.81 -4.15 3.64
N CYS A 73 3.43 -4.77 2.64
CA CYS A 73 3.91 -4.12 1.43
C CYS A 73 3.37 -4.90 0.23
N TYR A 74 2.78 -4.19 -0.72
CA TYR A 74 2.23 -4.78 -1.93
C TYR A 74 2.88 -4.15 -3.16
N ALA A 75 3.12 -4.97 -4.18
CA ALA A 75 3.43 -4.53 -5.52
C ALA A 75 2.24 -4.82 -6.45
N VAL A 76 1.82 -3.84 -7.23
CA VAL A 76 0.76 -4.00 -8.23
C VAL A 76 1.37 -4.54 -9.51
N ILE A 77 1.22 -5.84 -9.74
CA ILE A 77 1.89 -6.56 -10.85
C ILE A 77 1.05 -6.68 -12.13
N SER A 78 -0.25 -6.36 -12.08
CA SER A 78 -1.14 -6.37 -13.25
C SER A 78 -2.37 -5.48 -13.05
N SER A 79 -2.82 -4.82 -14.13
CA SER A 79 -4.00 -3.94 -14.15
C SER A 79 -3.92 -2.80 -13.13
N SER A 80 -5.03 -2.46 -12.48
CA SER A 80 -5.13 -1.43 -11.45
C SER A 80 -5.80 -1.97 -10.20
N THR A 81 -5.56 -1.29 -9.09
CA THR A 81 -6.15 -1.61 -7.79
C THR A 81 -6.57 -0.34 -7.07
N LEU A 82 -7.46 -0.52 -6.09
CA LEU A 82 -7.93 0.52 -5.19
C LEU A 82 -7.66 0.06 -3.76
N TYR A 83 -6.79 0.78 -3.05
CA TYR A 83 -6.54 0.55 -1.64
C TYR A 83 -7.40 1.49 -0.81
N SER A 84 -8.27 0.94 0.03
CA SER A 84 -8.97 1.67 1.09
C SER A 84 -8.25 1.44 2.40
N LEU A 85 -7.66 2.48 2.96
CA LEU A 85 -6.75 2.38 4.11
C LEU A 85 -7.19 3.29 5.24
N GLY A 86 -6.89 2.88 6.47
CA GLY A 86 -6.96 3.75 7.65
C GLY A 86 -8.34 3.98 8.26
N LYS A 87 -9.36 3.22 7.86
CA LYS A 87 -10.72 3.33 8.39
C LYS A 87 -11.42 1.96 8.41
N SER A 88 -12.14 1.67 9.49
CA SER A 88 -13.06 0.54 9.56
C SER A 88 -14.39 0.86 8.85
N PRO A 89 -15.12 -0.14 8.29
CA PRO A 89 -16.46 0.09 7.75
C PRO A 89 -17.46 0.70 8.74
N ILE A 90 -17.24 0.53 10.05
CA ILE A 90 -18.09 1.08 11.12
C ILE A 90 -17.60 2.43 11.68
N ASP A 91 -16.45 2.93 11.22
CA ASP A 91 -15.99 4.28 11.59
C ASP A 91 -16.74 5.34 10.77
N PRO A 92 -17.02 6.52 11.36
CA PRO A 92 -17.59 7.64 10.63
C PRO A 92 -16.66 8.11 9.50
N ASP A 93 -17.20 8.67 8.42
CA ASP A 93 -16.41 9.17 7.28
C ASP A 93 -15.56 10.38 7.61
N VAL A 94 -15.93 11.15 8.62
CA VAL A 94 -15.21 12.34 9.10
C VAL A 94 -15.02 12.27 10.61
N ASN A 95 -13.93 12.84 11.08
CA ASN A 95 -13.67 13.00 12.51
C ASN A 95 -14.35 14.27 13.08
N ASN A 96 -14.21 14.48 14.39
CA ASN A 96 -14.82 15.60 15.11
C ASN A 96 -14.32 17.00 14.67
N GLN A 97 -13.27 17.05 13.84
CA GLN A 97 -12.72 18.28 13.25
C GLN A 97 -13.13 18.44 11.77
N GLY A 98 -14.03 17.59 11.26
CA GLY A 98 -14.48 17.61 9.88
C GLY A 98 -13.47 17.05 8.87
N ARG A 99 -12.38 16.43 9.32
CA ARG A 99 -11.36 15.82 8.44
C ARG A 99 -11.77 14.39 8.09
N LYS A 100 -11.54 13.98 6.84
CA LYS A 100 -11.88 12.63 6.37
C LYS A 100 -11.09 11.56 7.13
N ASN A 101 -11.77 10.50 7.56
CA ASN A 101 -11.13 9.30 8.10
C ASN A 101 -10.72 8.37 6.96
N GLY A 102 -9.49 7.85 7.06
CA GLY A 102 -8.91 6.99 6.04
C GLY A 102 -8.70 7.67 4.69
N ILE A 103 -8.17 6.90 3.75
CA ILE A 103 -7.88 7.32 2.39
C ILE A 103 -8.26 6.23 1.39
N THR A 104 -8.40 6.64 0.15
CA THR A 104 -8.54 5.73 -0.99
C THR A 104 -7.44 6.06 -1.98
N LEU A 105 -6.60 5.09 -2.29
CA LEU A 105 -5.48 5.22 -3.20
C LEU A 105 -5.72 4.31 -4.41
N ASN A 106 -5.79 4.87 -5.60
CA ASN A 106 -5.69 4.09 -6.83
C ASN A 106 -4.22 3.87 -7.14
N ASP A 107 -3.83 2.68 -7.59
CA ASP A 107 -2.53 2.44 -8.22
C ASP A 107 -2.66 1.48 -9.39
N LYS A 108 -1.67 1.47 -10.28
CA LYS A 108 -1.70 0.65 -11.49
C LYS A 108 -0.35 0.08 -11.83
N ALA A 109 -0.35 -1.16 -12.30
CA ALA A 109 0.75 -1.71 -13.06
C ALA A 109 0.87 -0.89 -14.35
N THR A 110 1.99 -0.19 -14.51
CA THR A 110 2.36 0.39 -15.79
C THR A 110 3.11 -0.67 -16.59
N GLY A 111 2.81 -0.77 -17.89
CA GLY A 111 3.61 -1.53 -18.85
C GLY A 111 3.46 -3.05 -18.81
N ARG A 112 2.58 -3.57 -19.66
CA ARG A 112 2.96 -4.57 -20.67
C ARG A 112 2.44 -4.11 -22.02
#